data_AF-A0A357FXX4-F1
#
_entry.id   AF-A0A357FXX4-F1
#
_cell.length_a   1.000
_cell.length_b   1.000
_cell.length_c   1.000
_cell.angle_alpha   90.00
_cell.angle_beta   90.00
_cell.angle_gamma   90.00
#
_symmetry.space_group_name_H-M   'P 1'
#
loop_
_entity.id
_entity.type
_entity.pdbx_description
1 polymer ?
#
loop_
_entity_poly.entity_id
_entity_poly.type
_entity_poly.pdbx_seq_one_letter_code
_entity_poly.pdbx_strand_id
1 'polypeptide(L)' 'MTLVRDVMSREPKWIRPETTLCEAARTMRDYDIGFLLVGENDRMVGVVT' A
#
# COMPACT_ATOMS: atom_id res chain seq x y z
N MET A 1 22.14 16.85 -1.66
CA MET A 1 22.00 15.51 -1.05
C MET A 1 20.52 15.26 -0.89
N THR A 2 19.97 14.24 -1.54
CA THR A 2 18.53 13.95 -1.50
C THR A 2 18.23 13.01 -0.35
N LEU A 3 17.24 13.35 0.48
CA LEU A 3 16.76 12.52 1.57
C LEU A 3 15.63 11.61 1.08
N VAL A 4 15.39 10.48 1.75
CA VAL A 4 14.26 9.59 1.45
C VAL A 4 12.93 10.34 1.48
N ARG A 5 12.77 11.24 2.45
CA ARG A 5 11.57 12.09 2.60
C ARG A 5 11.32 13.00 1.40
N ASP A 6 12.34 13.27 0.58
CA ASP A 6 12.25 14.15 -0.58
C ASP A 6 11.70 13.42 -1.81
N VAL A 7 11.74 12.07 -1.81
CA VAL A 7 11.35 11.24 -2.96
C VAL A 7 10.22 10.25 -2.66
N MET A 8 9.88 10.02 -1.38
CA MET A 8 8.82 9.08 -0.99
C MET A 8 7.42 9.60 -1.36
N SER A 9 6.52 8.68 -1.70
CA SER A 9 5.08 8.97 -1.80
C SER A 9 4.51 9.29 -0.41
N ARG A 10 3.85 10.45 -0.26
CA ARG A 10 3.33 10.91 1.04
C ARG A 10 2.07 10.19 1.49
N GLU A 11 1.28 9.69 0.53
CA GLU A 11 -0.01 9.04 0.79
C GLU A 11 -0.06 7.69 0.08
N PRO A 12 0.73 6.69 0.52
CA PRO A 12 0.70 5.36 -0.07
C PRO A 12 -0.66 4.70 0.15
N LYS A 13 -1.12 3.94 -0.85
CA LYS A 13 -2.33 3.12 -0.73
C LYS A 13 -2.06 1.92 0.17
N TRP A 14 -3.02 1.63 1.03
CA TRP A 14 -2.95 0.50 1.96
C TRP A 14 -4.34 -0.13 2.12
N ILE A 15 -4.34 -1.38 2.55
CA ILE A 15 -5.54 -2.20 2.74
C ILE A 15 -5.53 -2.84 4.13
N ARG A 16 -6.69 -3.28 4.60
CA ARG A 16 -6.80 -4.07 5.83
C ARG A 16 -6.41 -5.54 5.60
N PRO A 17 -5.97 -6.29 6.63
CA PRO A 17 -5.66 -7.72 6.48
C PRO A 17 -6.85 -8.57 5.99
N GLU A 18 -8.08 -8.14 6.28
CA GLU A 18 -9.31 -8.84 5.88
C GLU A 18 -9.71 -8.55 4.43
N THR A 19 -9.04 -7.62 3.75
CA THR A 19 -9.36 -7.23 2.37
C THR A 19 -9.15 -8.43 1.45
N THR A 20 -10.12 -8.70 0.58
CA THR A 20 -10.02 -9.85 -0.31
C THR A 20 -8.93 -9.63 -1.37
N LEU A 21 -8.34 -10.72 -1.87
CA LEU A 21 -7.35 -10.64 -2.97
C LEU A 21 -7.94 -9.98 -4.22
N CYS A 22 -9.23 -10.16 -4.50
CA CYS A 22 -9.91 -9.52 -5.61
C CYS A 22 -9.96 -7.99 -5.46
N GLU A 23 -10.24 -7.48 -4.26
CA GLU A 23 -10.26 -6.06 -3.96
C GLU A 23 -8.85 -5.46 -3.95
N ALA A 24 -7.86 -6.20 -3.42
CA ALA A 24 -6.46 -5.82 -3.49
C ALA A 24 -6.00 -5.68 -4.96
N ALA A 25 -6.29 -6.67 -5.81
CA ALA A 25 -5.96 -6.64 -7.23
C ALA A 25 -6.68 -5.51 -8.00
N ARG A 26 -7.96 -5.24 -7.66
CA ARG A 26 -8.68 -4.09 -8.21
C ARG A 26 -8.03 -2.78 -7.79
N THR A 27 -7.68 -2.63 -6.52
CA THR A 27 -6.97 -1.44 -6.01
C THR A 27 -5.64 -1.26 -6.74
N MET A 28 -4.86 -2.33 -6.92
CA MET A 28 -3.61 -2.27 -7.67
C MET A 28 -3.82 -1.80 -9.12
N ARG A 29 -4.86 -2.30 -9.79
CA ARG A 29 -5.22 -1.89 -11.15
C ARG A 29 -5.71 -0.45 -11.22
N ASP A 30 -6.63 -0.06 -10.35
CA ASP A 30 -7.31 1.24 -10.38
C ASP A 30 -6.34 2.40 -10.09
N TYR A 31 -5.32 2.13 -9.28
CA TYR A 31 -4.27 3.09 -8.93
C TYR A 31 -2.96 2.89 -9.70
N ASP A 32 -2.88 1.91 -10.60
CA ASP A 32 -1.68 1.54 -11.36
C ASP A 32 -0.44 1.34 -10.46
N ILE A 33 -0.59 0.52 -9.41
CA ILE A 33 0.45 0.23 -8.41
C ILE A 33 0.77 -1.25 -8.35
N GLY A 34 2.06 -1.57 -8.26
CA GLY A 34 2.59 -2.94 -8.17
C GLY A 34 2.77 -3.48 -6.75
N PHE A 35 2.42 -2.71 -5.72
CA PHE A 35 2.45 -3.18 -4.33
C PHE A 35 1.39 -2.47 -3.48
N LEU A 36 0.91 -3.13 -2.43
CA LEU A 36 0.02 -2.58 -1.43
C LEU A 36 0.56 -2.83 -0.03
N LEU A 37 0.49 -1.79 0.82
CA LEU A 37 0.74 -1.93 2.25
C LEU A 37 -0.47 -2.60 2.91
N VAL A 38 -0.24 -3.49 3.86
CA VAL A 38 -1.30 -4.09 4.71
C VAL A 38 -1.14 -3.53 6.11
N GLY A 39 -2.20 -2.92 6.65
CA GLY A 39 -2.17 -2.23 7.94
C GLY A 39 -3.41 -2.49 8.80
N GLU A 40 -3.21 -2.50 10.12
CA GLU A 40 -4.26 -2.67 11.12
C GLU A 40 -3.87 -1.91 12.41
N ASN A 41 -4.84 -1.27 13.08
CA ASN A 41 -4.65 -0.59 14.38
C ASN A 41 -3.45 0.38 14.40
N ASP A 42 -3.35 1.21 13.35
CA ASP A 42 -2.27 2.19 13.16
C ASP A 42 -0.87 1.56 13.05
N ARG A 43 -0.79 0.29 12.66
CA ARG A 43 0.46 -0.43 12.41
C ARG A 43 0.47 -1.05 11.02
N MET A 44 1.61 -0.96 10.36
CA MET A 44 1.89 -1.75 9.16
C MET A 44 2.23 -3.18 9.58
N VAL A 45 1.53 -4.16 9.00
CA VAL A 45 1.67 -5.58 9.34
C VAL A 45 2.22 -6.41 8.18
N GLY A 46 2.23 -5.88 6.95
CA GLY A 46 2.80 -6.58 5.80
C GLY A 46 2.66 -5.84 4.49
N VAL A 47 2.96 -6.55 3.40
CA VAL A 47 2.80 -6.08 2.01
C VAL A 47 2.25 -7.21 1.13
N VAL A 48 1.58 -6.83 0.04
CA VAL A 48 1.13 -7.72 -1.04
C VAL A 48 1.64 -7.15 -2.37
N THR A 49 2.10 -8.02 -3.27
CA THR A 49 2.65 -7.71 -4.60
C THR A 49 2.08 -8.64 -5.65
#